data_AF-A0A7G6YJF9-F1
#
_entry.id   AF-A0A7G6YJF9-F1
#
_cell.length_a   1.000
_cell.length_b   1.000
_cell.length_c   1.000
_cell.angle_alpha   90.00
_cell.angle_beta   90.00
_cell.angle_gamma   90.00
#
_symmetry.space_group_name_H-M   'P 1'
#
loop_
_entity.id
_entity.type
_entity.pdbx_description
1 polymer ?
#
loop_
_entity_poly.entity_id
_entity_poly.type
_entity_poly.pdbx_seq_one_letter_code
_entity_poly.pdbx_strand_id
1 'polypeptide(L)'
;MVLEQRSLFSTTQLTLRAHGVHVSKRSVTGDVLLEFEMPYEEVLPVRVEKRRPTLPHRWRTWLFVLGWLVVNALGSSYVRDRLSHNVWLAATGGVLVLGLMLYGWNTWRRYFVLVTARAHVVLSDRWRQRRELHRFADKLEQTTKAYFRHHYADINPLGLIEPQLRRLHWLRELEVITEAEARIGTVRLTGRHSDTIQSMGQELEAPYVN
;
A
#
# COMPACT_ATOMS: atom_id res chain seq x y z
N MET A 1 11.88 -8.14 12.85
CA MET A 1 10.73 -7.33 13.31
C MET A 1 9.46 -8.07 12.93
N VAL A 2 8.46 -8.09 13.80
CA VAL A 2 7.22 -8.85 13.59
C VAL A 2 6.04 -7.90 13.71
N LEU A 3 5.08 -7.99 12.79
CA LEU A 3 3.80 -7.33 12.87
C LEU A 3 2.70 -8.39 12.82
N GLU A 4 1.88 -8.43 13.86
CA GLU A 4 0.76 -9.36 13.96
C GLU A 4 -0.55 -8.57 13.97
N GLN A 5 -1.49 -9.00 13.13
CA GLN A 5 -2.81 -8.42 13.05
C GLN A 5 -3.89 -9.50 13.12
N ARG A 6 -4.62 -9.50 14.22
CA ARG A 6 -5.78 -10.36 14.42
C ARG A 6 -7.05 -9.70 13.91
N SER A 7 -7.65 -10.23 12.85
CA SER A 7 -9.01 -9.94 12.40
C SER A 7 -10.01 -10.89 13.07
N LEU A 8 -11.31 -10.62 12.92
CA LEU A 8 -12.38 -11.47 13.46
C LEU A 8 -12.36 -12.91 12.94
N PHE A 9 -11.87 -13.11 11.71
CA PHE A 9 -11.88 -14.41 11.04
C PHE A 9 -10.49 -14.91 10.64
N SER A 10 -9.44 -14.12 10.88
CA SER A 10 -8.08 -14.51 10.50
C SER A 10 -7.02 -13.73 11.27
N THR A 11 -5.87 -14.33 11.53
CA THR A 11 -4.67 -13.65 12.01
C THR A 11 -3.66 -13.56 10.86
N THR A 12 -3.22 -12.35 10.53
CA THR A 12 -2.15 -12.11 9.56
C THR A 12 -0.89 -11.72 10.32
N GLN A 13 0.21 -12.46 10.13
CA GLN A 13 1.52 -12.19 10.70
C GLN A 13 2.51 -11.92 9.56
N LEU A 14 3.27 -10.84 9.74
CA LEU A 14 4.29 -10.36 8.83
C LEU A 14 5.62 -10.34 9.58
N THR A 15 6.61 -11.09 9.10
CA THR A 15 7.94 -11.14 9.73
C THR A 15 9.02 -10.80 8.73
N LEU A 16 9.90 -9.87 9.12
CA LEU A 16 11.14 -9.57 8.42
C LEU A 16 12.20 -10.61 8.83
N ARG A 17 12.66 -11.41 7.87
CA ARG A 17 13.72 -12.41 8.03
C ARG A 17 15.01 -11.96 7.34
N ALA A 18 16.08 -12.73 7.47
CA ALA A 18 17.38 -12.41 6.88
C ALA A 18 17.39 -12.41 5.35
N HIS A 19 16.56 -13.25 4.72
CA HIS A 19 16.56 -13.44 3.26
C HIS A 19 15.28 -12.95 2.57
N GLY A 20 14.31 -12.45 3.35
CA GLY A 20 13.04 -12.02 2.79
C GLY A 20 11.98 -11.65 3.82
N VAL A 21 10.77 -11.46 3.33
CA VAL A 21 9.58 -11.22 4.14
C VAL A 21 8.75 -12.49 4.17
N HIS A 22 8.50 -12.99 5.37
CA HIS A 22 7.57 -14.10 5.58
C HIS A 22 6.19 -13.55 5.95
N VAL A 23 5.19 -13.94 5.16
CA VAL A 23 3.79 -13.58 5.33
C VAL A 23 3.01 -14.84 5.66
N SER A 24 2.39 -14.89 6.82
CA SER A 24 1.50 -16.00 7.19
C SER A 24 0.13 -15.47 7.59
N LYS A 25 -0.92 -16.00 6.98
CA LYS A 25 -2.32 -15.76 7.33
C LYS A 25 -2.92 -17.07 7.81
N ARG A 26 -3.44 -17.07 9.03
CA ARG A 26 -4.12 -18.21 9.65
C ARG A 26 -5.59 -17.88 9.91
N SER A 27 -6.47 -18.85 9.80
CA SER A 27 -7.86 -18.76 10.25
C SER A 27 -7.93 -18.72 11.77
N VAL A 28 -9.07 -18.32 12.34
CA VAL A 28 -9.32 -18.44 13.80
C VAL A 28 -9.29 -19.89 14.26
N THR A 29 -9.65 -20.82 13.36
CA THR A 29 -9.60 -22.27 13.59
C THR A 29 -8.17 -22.83 13.61
N GLY A 30 -7.16 -22.02 13.24
CA GLY A 30 -5.75 -22.43 13.19
C GLY A 30 -5.27 -22.88 11.81
N ASP A 31 -6.18 -23.07 10.85
CA ASP A 31 -5.82 -23.47 9.48
C ASP A 31 -4.96 -22.40 8.79
N VAL A 32 -3.89 -22.83 8.12
CA VAL A 32 -3.02 -21.94 7.34
C VAL A 32 -3.76 -21.58 6.04
N LEU A 33 -4.21 -20.34 5.95
CA LEU A 33 -4.90 -19.81 4.75
C LEU A 33 -3.90 -19.38 3.69
N LEU A 34 -2.75 -18.86 4.11
CA LEU A 34 -1.72 -18.35 3.21
C LEU A 34 -0.39 -18.36 3.94
N GLU A 35 0.64 -18.96 3.38
CA GLU A 35 1.99 -18.86 3.91
C GLU A 35 2.95 -18.80 2.72
N PHE A 36 3.70 -17.70 2.63
CA PHE A 36 4.73 -17.56 1.63
C PHE A 36 5.89 -16.71 2.16
N GLU A 37 7.07 -16.97 1.62
CA GLU A 37 8.27 -16.18 1.85
C GLU A 37 8.63 -15.46 0.55
N MET A 38 8.76 -14.14 0.63
CA MET A 38 9.14 -13.28 -0.49
C MET A 38 10.59 -12.84 -0.36
N PRO A 39 11.44 -13.19 -1.34
CA PRO A 39 12.83 -12.76 -1.33
C PRO A 39 12.91 -11.25 -1.61
N TYR A 40 13.93 -10.57 -1.08
CA TYR A 40 14.03 -9.10 -1.15
C TYR A 40 14.08 -8.56 -2.59
N GLU A 41 14.53 -9.38 -3.53
CA GLU A 41 14.55 -9.09 -4.97
C GLU A 41 13.14 -8.82 -5.54
N GLU A 42 12.09 -9.38 -4.93
CA GLU A 42 10.70 -9.31 -5.42
C GLU A 42 9.83 -8.35 -4.59
N VAL A 43 10.41 -7.69 -3.59
CA VAL A 43 9.68 -6.84 -2.63
C VAL A 43 9.45 -5.43 -3.17
N LEU A 44 10.40 -4.85 -3.90
CA LEU A 44 10.24 -3.51 -4.47
C LEU A 44 9.35 -3.53 -5.73
N PRO A 45 8.48 -2.51 -5.93
CA PRO A 45 8.27 -1.35 -5.06
C PRO A 45 7.34 -1.69 -3.88
N VAL A 46 7.70 -1.22 -2.68
CA VAL A 46 6.83 -1.30 -1.50
C VAL A 46 5.90 -0.09 -1.51
N ARG A 47 4.63 -0.31 -1.84
CA ARG A 47 3.61 0.74 -1.78
C ARG A 47 2.57 0.45 -0.73
N VAL A 48 2.21 1.50 -0.02
CA VAL A 48 1.17 1.50 1.00
C VAL A 48 -0.07 2.13 0.40
N GLU A 49 -1.08 1.31 0.10
CA GLU A 49 -2.35 1.80 -0.42
C GLU A 49 -3.47 1.66 0.61
N LYS A 50 -4.23 2.74 0.80
CA LYS A 50 -5.48 2.68 1.57
C LYS A 50 -6.62 2.42 0.62
N ARG A 51 -7.17 1.21 0.64
CA ARG A 51 -8.34 0.89 -0.15
C ARG A 51 -9.59 1.07 0.71
N ARG A 52 -10.37 2.10 0.39
CA ARG A 52 -11.74 2.20 0.88
C ARG A 52 -12.58 1.27 0.00
N PRO A 53 -13.32 0.31 0.57
CA PRO A 53 -14.35 -0.34 -0.22
C PRO A 53 -15.36 0.75 -0.56
N THR A 54 -15.45 1.05 -1.85
CA THR A 54 -16.58 1.80 -2.36
C THR A 54 -17.81 0.95 -2.05
N LEU A 55 -18.72 1.46 -1.22
CA LEU A 55 -20.03 0.84 -1.09
C LEU A 55 -20.58 0.72 -2.53
N PRO A 56 -20.97 -0.48 -3.00
CA PRO A 56 -21.52 -0.62 -4.33
C PRO A 56 -22.70 0.34 -4.45
N HIS A 57 -22.77 1.09 -5.54
CA HIS A 57 -23.77 2.16 -5.76
C HIS A 57 -25.21 1.69 -5.46
N ARG A 58 -25.47 0.40 -5.69
CA ARG A 58 -26.71 -0.32 -5.39
C ARG A 58 -27.16 -0.23 -3.93
N TRP A 59 -26.23 -0.25 -2.96
CA TRP A 59 -26.58 -0.10 -1.54
C TRP A 59 -26.99 1.33 -1.22
N ARG A 60 -26.36 2.32 -1.86
CA ARG A 60 -26.74 3.74 -1.69
C ARG A 60 -28.13 4.00 -2.26
N THR A 61 -28.46 3.41 -3.41
CA THR A 61 -29.80 3.50 -3.99
C THR A 61 -30.82 2.77 -3.15
N TRP A 62 -30.53 1.58 -2.61
CA TRP A 62 -31.43 0.89 -1.69
C TRP A 62 -31.71 1.70 -0.43
N LEU A 63 -30.71 2.37 0.14
CA LEU A 63 -30.90 3.26 1.27
C LEU A 63 -31.73 4.50 0.92
N PHE A 64 -31.53 5.06 -0.26
CA PHE A 64 -32.33 6.18 -0.74
C PHE A 64 -33.79 5.78 -0.97
N VAL A 65 -34.02 4.60 -1.56
CA VAL A 65 -35.36 4.03 -1.74
C VAL A 65 -36.01 3.75 -0.38
N LEU A 66 -35.28 3.16 0.57
CA LEU A 66 -35.80 2.86 1.89
C LEU A 66 -36.14 4.16 2.66
N GLY A 67 -35.26 5.17 2.59
CA GLY A 67 -35.52 6.50 3.14
C GLY A 67 -36.71 7.19 2.47
N TRP A 68 -36.84 7.09 1.15
CA TRP A 68 -37.98 7.61 0.39
C TRP A 68 -39.30 6.92 0.78
N LEU A 69 -39.27 5.60 0.96
CA LEU A 69 -40.42 4.79 1.37
C LEU A 69 -40.87 5.17 2.80
N VAL A 70 -39.91 5.39 3.71
CA VAL A 70 -40.17 5.91 5.06
C VAL A 70 -40.79 7.31 4.97
N VAL A 71 -40.22 8.24 4.21
CA VAL A 71 -40.76 9.61 4.05
C VAL A 71 -42.15 9.60 3.41
N ASN A 72 -42.42 8.75 2.42
CA ASN A 72 -43.74 8.63 1.81
C ASN A 72 -44.76 7.98 2.76
N ALA A 73 -44.37 6.94 3.49
CA ALA A 73 -45.22 6.31 4.49
C ALA A 73 -45.59 7.32 5.59
N LEU A 74 -44.62 8.10 6.08
CA LEU A 74 -44.84 9.18 7.05
C LEU A 74 -45.64 10.35 6.48
N GLY A 75 -45.39 10.77 5.24
CA GLY A 75 -46.10 11.87 4.59
C GLY A 75 -47.57 11.54 4.29
N SER A 76 -47.85 10.32 3.85
CA SER A 76 -49.23 9.85 3.61
C SER A 76 -50.03 9.66 4.91
N SER A 77 -49.35 9.33 6.02
CA SER A 77 -49.96 9.14 7.33
C SER A 77 -50.08 10.44 8.14
N TYR A 78 -49.24 11.45 7.87
CA TYR A 78 -49.37 12.81 8.42
C TYR A 78 -50.64 13.54 7.95
N VAL A 79 -51.14 13.21 6.76
CA VAL A 79 -52.34 13.84 6.18
C VAL A 79 -53.63 13.24 6.77
N ARG A 80 -53.58 12.09 7.45
CA ARG A 80 -54.81 11.33 7.76
C ARG A 80 -55.29 11.32 9.20
N ASP A 81 -54.43 11.39 10.22
CA ASP A 81 -54.85 11.74 11.59
C ASP A 81 -53.66 11.67 12.55
N ARG A 82 -53.78 12.36 13.69
CA ARG A 82 -52.79 12.48 14.78
C ARG A 82 -51.98 11.19 15.02
N LEU A 83 -50.82 11.07 14.37
CA LEU A 83 -49.82 10.07 14.74
C LEU A 83 -49.33 10.37 16.15
N SER A 84 -49.53 9.41 17.04
CA SER A 84 -48.97 9.42 18.40
C SER A 84 -47.47 9.72 18.32
N HIS A 85 -46.99 10.65 19.16
CA HIS A 85 -45.60 11.12 19.23
C HIS A 85 -44.57 9.97 19.22
N ASN A 86 -44.98 8.80 19.71
CA ASN A 86 -44.22 7.55 19.72
C ASN A 86 -43.83 7.03 18.33
N VAL A 87 -44.67 7.17 17.31
CA VAL A 87 -44.38 6.69 15.95
C VAL A 87 -43.31 7.57 15.28
N TRP A 88 -43.34 8.87 15.56
CA TRP A 88 -42.36 9.82 15.07
C TRP A 88 -40.97 9.60 15.72
N LEU A 89 -40.94 9.36 17.04
CA LEU A 89 -39.73 8.99 17.76
C LEU A 89 -39.15 7.64 17.28
N ALA A 90 -40.02 6.66 17.00
CA ALA A 90 -39.59 5.36 16.47
C ALA A 90 -38.99 5.47 15.06
N ALA A 91 -39.57 6.29 14.19
CA ALA A 91 -39.06 6.50 12.83
C ALA A 91 -37.72 7.25 12.82
N THR A 92 -37.61 8.33 13.59
CA THR A 92 -36.36 9.11 13.69
C THR A 92 -35.25 8.31 14.36
N GLY A 93 -35.58 7.57 15.43
CA GLY A 93 -34.66 6.63 16.08
C GLY A 93 -34.20 5.52 15.14
N GLY A 94 -35.11 4.95 14.35
CA GLY A 94 -34.80 3.92 13.35
C GLY A 94 -33.80 4.41 12.30
N VAL A 95 -34.01 5.60 11.74
CA VAL A 95 -33.09 6.22 10.77
C VAL A 95 -31.73 6.49 11.40
N LEU A 96 -31.68 6.96 12.64
CA LEU A 96 -30.43 7.28 13.34
C LEU A 96 -29.62 6.00 13.65
N VAL A 97 -30.28 4.93 14.11
CA VAL A 97 -29.64 3.62 14.33
C VAL A 97 -29.12 3.05 13.01
N LEU A 98 -29.90 3.14 11.93
CA LEU A 98 -29.48 2.67 10.61
C LEU A 98 -28.29 3.48 10.07
N GLY A 99 -28.29 4.79 10.27
CA GLY A 99 -27.17 5.68 9.95
C GLY A 99 -25.90 5.33 10.72
N LEU A 100 -26.00 5.09 12.03
CA LEU A 100 -24.88 4.67 12.87
C LEU A 100 -24.36 3.27 12.46
N MET A 101 -25.25 2.34 12.17
CA MET A 101 -24.88 0.99 11.73
C MET A 101 -24.11 1.02 10.41
N LEU A 102 -24.57 1.83 9.44
CA LEU A 102 -23.87 2.01 8.17
C LEU A 102 -22.54 2.75 8.32
N TYR A 103 -22.49 3.76 9.18
CA TYR A 103 -21.26 4.48 9.47
C TYR A 103 -20.22 3.55 10.11
N GLY A 104 -20.64 2.72 11.06
CA GLY A 104 -19.84 1.65 11.66
C GLY A 104 -19.35 0.66 10.60
N TRP A 105 -20.25 0.17 9.75
CA TRP A 105 -19.94 -0.78 8.68
C TRP A 105 -18.92 -0.22 7.66
N ASN A 106 -19.09 1.02 7.23
CA ASN A 106 -18.20 1.68 6.28
C ASN A 106 -16.82 1.98 6.88
N THR A 107 -16.78 2.32 8.18
CA THR A 107 -15.53 2.55 8.90
C THR A 107 -14.79 1.24 9.15
N TRP A 108 -15.51 0.16 9.44
CA TRP A 108 -14.92 -1.13 9.78
C TRP A 108 -14.37 -1.89 8.58
N ARG A 109 -14.88 -1.62 7.39
CA ARG A 109 -14.39 -2.22 6.14
C ARG A 109 -13.20 -1.51 5.51
N ARG A 110 -12.58 -0.51 6.15
CA ARG A 110 -11.35 0.08 5.58
C ARG A 110 -10.23 -0.97 5.61
N TYR A 111 -9.60 -1.20 4.46
CA TYR A 111 -8.49 -2.15 4.34
C TYR A 111 -7.22 -1.39 3.95
N PHE A 112 -6.11 -1.88 4.47
CA PHE A 112 -4.77 -1.43 4.15
C PHE A 112 -4.16 -2.49 3.23
N VAL A 113 -3.65 -2.09 2.07
CA VAL A 113 -3.01 -3.01 1.13
C VAL A 113 -1.54 -2.69 1.10
N LEU A 114 -0.71 -3.64 1.54
CA LEU A 114 0.71 -3.62 1.27
C LEU A 114 0.89 -4.20 -0.13
N VAL A 115 1.23 -3.33 -1.08
CA VAL A 115 1.50 -3.69 -2.47
C VAL A 115 3.00 -3.91 -2.60
N THR A 116 3.37 -5.11 -3.04
CA THR A 116 4.73 -5.48 -3.48
C THR A 116 4.67 -5.87 -4.96
N ALA A 117 5.80 -6.09 -5.62
CA ALA A 117 5.79 -6.45 -7.05
C ALA A 117 5.05 -7.77 -7.35
N ARG A 118 4.99 -8.71 -6.40
CA ARG A 118 4.33 -10.01 -6.60
C ARG A 118 3.17 -10.33 -5.67
N ALA A 119 2.95 -9.57 -4.59
CA ALA A 119 1.80 -9.78 -3.71
C ALA A 119 1.12 -8.49 -3.27
N HIS A 120 -0.19 -8.65 -3.08
CA HIS A 120 -1.03 -7.70 -2.38
C HIS A 120 -1.43 -8.29 -1.02
N VAL A 121 -0.77 -7.86 0.05
CA VAL A 121 -1.14 -8.28 1.40
C VAL A 121 -2.22 -7.33 1.92
N VAL A 122 -3.44 -7.84 2.04
CA VAL A 122 -4.58 -7.08 2.58
C VAL A 122 -4.65 -7.23 4.09
N LEU A 123 -4.52 -6.10 4.77
CA LEU A 123 -4.53 -5.92 6.21
C LEU A 123 -5.77 -5.09 6.60
N SER A 124 -6.29 -5.25 7.81
CA SER A 124 -7.41 -4.42 8.28
C SER A 124 -6.92 -3.03 8.70
N ASP A 125 -7.60 -1.96 8.32
CA ASP A 125 -7.22 -0.60 8.73
C ASP A 125 -7.69 -0.34 10.17
N ARG A 126 -6.83 -0.64 11.15
CA ARG A 126 -7.05 -0.31 12.55
C ARG A 126 -6.29 0.97 12.91
N TRP A 127 -7.03 1.99 13.35
CA TRP A 127 -6.48 3.28 13.74
C TRP A 127 -5.31 3.18 14.74
N ARG A 128 -5.37 2.26 15.71
CA ARG A 128 -4.30 2.04 16.70
C ARG A 128 -3.03 1.40 16.11
N GLN A 129 -3.18 0.50 15.13
CA GLN A 129 -2.05 -0.25 14.53
C GLN A 129 -1.47 0.43 13.29
N ARG A 130 -2.11 1.50 12.81
CA ARG A 130 -1.68 2.20 11.59
C ARG A 130 -0.24 2.73 11.67
N ARG A 131 0.20 3.20 12.85
CA ARG A 131 1.60 3.66 13.04
C ARG A 131 2.59 2.50 12.96
N GLU A 132 2.26 1.36 13.57
CA GLU A 132 3.11 0.16 13.53
C GLU A 132 3.24 -0.37 12.11
N LEU A 133 2.15 -0.30 11.34
CA LEU A 133 2.10 -0.77 9.98
C LEU A 133 2.90 0.13 9.02
N HIS A 134 2.80 1.46 9.18
CA HIS A 134 3.70 2.38 8.47
C HIS A 134 5.17 2.14 8.85
N ARG A 135 5.48 2.02 10.15
CA ARG A 135 6.86 1.69 10.60
C ARG A 135 7.36 0.36 10.04
N PHE A 136 6.50 -0.64 9.91
CA PHE A 136 6.86 -1.92 9.30
C PHE A 136 7.16 -1.76 7.81
N ALA A 137 6.32 -1.01 7.07
CA ALA A 137 6.54 -0.72 5.67
C ALA A 137 7.85 0.08 5.44
N ASP A 138 8.09 1.12 6.24
CA ASP A 138 9.31 1.93 6.17
C ASP A 138 10.54 1.07 6.46
N LYS A 139 10.48 0.22 7.51
CA LYS A 139 11.58 -0.68 7.85
C LYS A 139 11.80 -1.74 6.77
N LEU A 140 10.73 -2.23 6.16
CA LEU A 140 10.81 -3.17 5.05
C LEU A 140 11.53 -2.55 3.86
N GLU A 141 11.14 -1.34 3.47
CA GLU A 141 11.79 -0.59 2.40
C GLU A 141 13.27 -0.35 2.71
N GLN A 142 13.59 0.13 3.93
CA GLN A 142 14.97 0.35 4.35
C GLN A 142 15.81 -0.93 4.33
N THR A 143 15.29 -2.04 4.85
CA THR A 143 15.99 -3.33 4.88
C THR A 143 16.24 -3.84 3.46
N THR A 144 15.25 -3.68 2.58
CA THR A 144 15.33 -4.08 1.18
C THR A 144 16.35 -3.23 0.42
N LYS A 145 16.33 -1.90 0.59
CA LYS A 145 17.32 -0.98 0.02
C LYS A 145 18.74 -1.28 0.53
N ALA A 146 18.89 -1.58 1.83
CA ALA A 146 20.18 -1.95 2.40
C ALA A 146 20.71 -3.27 1.82
N TYR A 147 19.84 -4.26 1.64
CA TYR A 147 20.18 -5.52 0.97
C TYR A 147 20.66 -5.28 -0.47
N PHE A 148 19.90 -4.51 -1.25
CA PHE A 148 20.30 -4.17 -2.63
C PHE A 148 21.63 -3.42 -2.67
N ARG A 149 21.84 -2.47 -1.75
CA ARG A 149 23.10 -1.74 -1.64
C ARG A 149 24.27 -2.66 -1.30
N HIS A 150 24.08 -3.62 -0.40
CA HIS A 150 25.15 -4.53 0.00
C HIS A 150 25.50 -5.55 -1.10
N HIS A 151 24.52 -6.07 -1.85
CA HIS A 151 24.75 -7.13 -2.85
C HIS A 151 25.00 -6.63 -4.27
N TYR A 152 24.45 -5.46 -4.63
CA TYR A 152 24.47 -5.00 -6.02
C TYR A 152 25.18 -3.67 -6.23
N ALA A 153 25.40 -2.85 -5.19
CA ALA A 153 26.06 -1.56 -5.37
C ALA A 153 27.60 -1.63 -5.43
N ASP A 154 28.18 -2.80 -5.14
CA ASP A 154 29.63 -2.98 -5.28
C ASP A 154 30.03 -3.01 -6.76
N ILE A 155 31.07 -2.26 -7.09
CA ILE A 155 31.55 -2.04 -8.46
C ILE A 155 32.88 -2.77 -8.60
N ASN A 156 32.95 -3.68 -9.57
CA ASN A 156 34.19 -4.39 -9.88
C ASN A 156 34.89 -3.70 -11.08
N PRO A 157 36.02 -3.00 -10.87
CA PRO A 157 36.71 -2.28 -11.93
C PRO A 157 37.30 -3.20 -13.01
N LEU A 158 37.48 -4.49 -12.71
CA LEU A 158 37.99 -5.50 -13.66
C LEU A 158 36.85 -6.25 -14.39
N GLY A 159 35.60 -6.00 -14.00
CA GLY A 159 34.43 -6.62 -14.62
C GLY A 159 34.02 -5.93 -15.91
N LEU A 160 33.12 -6.59 -16.66
CA LEU A 160 32.49 -5.98 -17.83
C LEU A 160 31.73 -4.71 -17.41
N ILE A 161 31.93 -3.61 -18.15
CA ILE A 161 31.35 -2.29 -17.83
C ILE A 161 29.84 -2.27 -18.08
N GLU A 162 29.39 -2.83 -19.22
CA GLU A 162 27.99 -2.78 -19.67
C GLU A 162 26.98 -3.35 -18.64
N PRO A 163 27.19 -4.54 -18.04
CA PRO A 163 26.26 -5.08 -17.05
C PRO A 163 26.27 -4.27 -15.75
N GLN A 164 27.40 -3.64 -15.40
CA GLN A 164 27.53 -2.84 -14.19
C GLN A 164 26.81 -1.49 -14.34
N LEU A 165 26.89 -0.86 -15.52
CA LEU A 165 26.09 0.32 -15.84
C LEU A 165 24.59 0.04 -15.79
N ARG A 166 24.15 -1.07 -16.39
CA ARG A 166 22.74 -1.49 -16.33
C ARG A 166 22.27 -1.71 -14.91
N ARG A 167 23.11 -2.32 -14.07
CA ARG A 167 22.83 -2.53 -12.64
C ARG A 167 22.71 -1.20 -11.87
N LEU A 168 23.60 -0.24 -12.11
CA LEU A 168 23.52 1.09 -11.50
C LEU A 168 22.24 1.82 -11.93
N HIS A 169 21.88 1.77 -13.20
CA HIS A 169 20.62 2.34 -13.70
C HIS A 169 19.41 1.69 -13.02
N TRP A 170 19.39 0.37 -12.90
CA TRP A 170 18.33 -0.37 -12.23
C TRP A 170 18.22 -0.02 -10.74
N LEU A 171 19.35 0.09 -10.02
CA LEU A 171 19.36 0.51 -8.61
C LEU A 171 18.86 1.95 -8.42
N ARG A 172 19.12 2.83 -9.40
CA ARG A 172 18.59 4.20 -9.43
C ARG A 172 17.08 4.22 -9.66
N GLU A 173 16.58 3.43 -10.60
CA GLU A 173 15.13 3.29 -10.85
C GLU A 173 14.36 2.79 -9.62
N LEU A 174 15.00 1.95 -8.82
CA LEU A 174 14.48 1.45 -7.54
C LEU A 174 14.67 2.42 -6.36
N GLU A 175 15.21 3.61 -6.59
CA GLU A 175 15.54 4.62 -5.57
C GLU A 175 16.42 4.07 -4.42
N VAL A 176 17.27 3.07 -4.72
CA VAL A 176 18.22 2.48 -3.77
C VAL A 176 19.45 3.37 -3.63
N ILE A 177 19.89 3.95 -4.76
CA ILE A 177 21.00 4.90 -4.84
C ILE A 177 20.51 6.25 -5.32
N THR A 178 21.15 7.32 -4.84
CA THR A 178 20.84 8.68 -5.29
C THR A 178 21.39 8.93 -6.71
N GLU A 179 20.88 9.95 -7.39
CA GLU A 179 21.38 10.34 -8.71
C GLU A 179 22.87 10.72 -8.67
N ALA A 180 23.32 11.37 -7.59
CA ALA A 180 24.71 11.71 -7.37
C ALA A 180 25.60 10.45 -7.23
N GLU A 181 25.16 9.47 -6.43
CA GLU A 181 25.87 8.19 -6.28
C GLU A 181 25.94 7.41 -7.60
N ALA A 182 24.83 7.38 -8.35
CA ALA A 182 24.79 6.74 -9.67
C ALA A 182 25.76 7.41 -10.65
N ARG A 183 25.80 8.76 -10.68
CA ARG A 183 26.74 9.52 -11.52
C ARG A 183 28.19 9.19 -11.17
N ILE A 184 28.54 9.18 -9.88
CA ILE A 184 29.89 8.82 -9.43
C ILE A 184 30.25 7.38 -9.85
N GLY A 185 29.31 6.43 -9.73
CA GLY A 185 29.50 5.05 -10.16
C GLY A 185 29.75 4.93 -11.66
N THR A 186 28.95 5.61 -12.48
CA THR A 186 29.12 5.67 -13.93
C THR A 186 30.46 6.27 -14.33
N VAL A 187 30.87 7.37 -13.69
CA VAL A 187 32.17 8.02 -13.94
C VAL A 187 33.33 7.07 -13.59
N ARG A 188 33.26 6.38 -12.45
CA ARG A 188 34.29 5.40 -12.04
C ARG A 188 34.42 4.24 -13.02
N LEU A 189 33.30 3.80 -13.61
CA LEU A 189 33.26 2.68 -14.54
C LEU A 189 33.68 3.05 -15.97
N THR A 190 33.34 4.25 -16.43
CA THR A 190 33.54 4.67 -17.82
C THR A 190 34.68 5.66 -18.01
N GLY A 191 35.19 6.26 -16.93
CA GLY A 191 36.09 7.41 -16.98
C GLY A 191 35.47 8.68 -17.58
N ARG A 192 34.19 8.63 -17.98
CA ARG A 192 33.49 9.72 -18.66
C ARG A 192 32.58 10.44 -17.68
N HIS A 193 32.72 11.76 -17.58
CA HIS A 193 31.67 12.60 -17.01
C HIS A 193 30.50 12.59 -17.98
N SER A 194 29.40 11.93 -17.62
CA SER A 194 28.16 11.99 -18.39
C SER A 194 27.46 13.34 -18.16
N ASP A 195 28.16 14.43 -18.44
CA ASP A 195 27.50 15.69 -18.78
C ASP A 195 27.36 15.65 -20.30
N THR A 196 26.26 15.07 -20.78
CA THR A 196 25.77 15.39 -22.13
C THR A 196 25.37 16.86 -22.10
N ILE A 197 26.34 17.75 -22.27
CA ILE A 197 26.09 19.15 -22.54
C ILE A 197 25.56 19.17 -23.98
N GLN A 198 24.24 19.18 -24.13
CA GLN A 198 23.61 19.51 -25.40
C GLN A 198 23.92 20.98 -25.69
N SER A 199 24.98 21.23 -26.44
CA SER A 199 25.22 22.52 -27.06
C SER A 199 24.87 22.40 -28.54
N MET A 200 23.87 23.16 -28.98
CA MET A 200 23.51 23.30 -30.40
C MET A 200 23.11 22.00 -31.13
N GLY A 201 22.46 21.05 -30.44
CA GLY A 201 21.88 19.87 -31.10
C GLY A 201 22.89 18.82 -31.59
N GLN A 202 24.16 18.90 -31.19
CA GLN A 202 25.15 17.84 -31.39
C GLN A 202 25.64 17.31 -30.04
N GLU A 203 25.76 15.98 -29.94
CA GLU A 203 26.43 15.31 -28.84
C GLU A 203 27.94 15.57 -28.96
N LEU A 204 28.48 16.45 -28.11
CA LEU A 204 29.92 16.67 -28.01
C LEU A 204 30.51 15.64 -27.03
N GLU A 205 31.54 14.90 -27.48
CA GLU A 205 32.29 13.99 -26.61
C GLU A 205 32.93 14.76 -25.46
N ALA A 206 32.68 14.31 -24.22
CA ALA A 206 33.30 14.89 -23.03
C ALA A 206 34.82 14.68 -23.06
N PRO A 207 35.63 15.65 -22.58
CA PRO A 207 37.07 15.56 -22.60
C PRO A 207 37.57 14.44 -21.66
N TYR A 208 38.54 13.66 -22.16
CA TYR A 208 39.23 12.61 -21.40
C TYR A 208 40.06 13.23 -20.27
N VAL A 209 39.93 12.70 -19.06
CA VAL A 209 40.84 12.99 -17.95
C VAL A 209 41.58 11.71 -17.64
N ASN A 210 42.89 11.70 -17.91
CA ASN A 210 43.82 10.65 -17.48
C ASN A 210 44.11 10.78 -15.98
#